data_AF-A0A1B6EA72-F1
#
_entry.id   AF-A0A1B6EA72-F1
#
_cell.length_a   1.000
_cell.length_b   1.000
_cell.length_c   1.000
_cell.angle_alpha   90.00
_cell.angle_beta   90.00
_cell.angle_gamma   90.00
#
_symmetry.space_group_name_H-M   'P 1'
#
loop_
_entity.id
_entity.type
_entity.pdbx_description
1 polymer ?
#
loop_
_entity_poly.entity_id
_entity_poly.type
_entity_poly.pdbx_seq_one_letter_code
_entity_poly.pdbx_strand_id
1 'polypeptide(L)'
;MLHIGRGKGYAEMFIRDCVREFPHRECTIFRQMVSVLARGSDSPPALEVVSSAISGQRGFKDTEVMICATCGEENAAKKCSKCKQVQYCDRECQRLHWFTHKKECERTSTTIHSSTVIERGDVKEH
;
A
#
# COMPACT_ATOMS: atom_id res chain seq x y z
N MET A 1 29.62 -3.70 -34.18
CA MET A 1 29.00 -2.80 -33.17
C MET A 1 28.01 -3.65 -32.38
N LEU A 2 28.37 -4.05 -31.15
CA LEU A 2 27.62 -5.07 -30.40
C LEU A 2 26.31 -4.48 -29.85
N HIS A 3 25.21 -5.22 -30.02
CA HIS A 3 23.86 -4.84 -29.64
C HIS A 3 23.70 -4.77 -28.11
N ILE A 4 23.80 -3.57 -27.53
CA ILE A 4 23.57 -3.28 -26.11
C ILE A 4 22.05 -3.26 -25.75
N GLY A 5 21.15 -3.55 -26.70
CA GLY A 5 19.70 -3.34 -26.54
C GLY A 5 18.82 -4.56 -26.21
N ARG A 6 19.29 -5.81 -26.38
CA ARG A 6 18.41 -7.00 -26.32
C ARG A 6 18.13 -7.54 -24.91
N GLY A 7 19.07 -7.42 -23.97
CA GLY A 7 18.95 -8.02 -22.63
C GLY A 7 17.97 -7.30 -21.70
N LYS A 8 17.89 -5.97 -21.80
CA LYS A 8 17.02 -5.16 -20.92
C LYS A 8 15.53 -5.38 -21.20
N GLY A 9 15.14 -5.52 -22.47
CA GLY A 9 13.76 -5.78 -22.85
C GLY A 9 13.28 -7.19 -22.46
N TYR A 10 14.15 -8.19 -22.57
CA TYR A 10 13.84 -9.56 -22.14
C TYR A 10 13.63 -9.63 -20.62
N ALA A 11 14.54 -9.06 -19.83
CA ALA A 11 14.41 -9.04 -18.37
C ALA A 11 13.14 -8.32 -17.91
N GLU A 12 12.82 -7.18 -18.54
CA GLU A 12 11.59 -6.44 -18.27
C GLU A 12 10.34 -7.30 -18.52
N MET A 13 10.26 -7.94 -19.70
CA MET A 13 9.12 -8.79 -20.07
C MET A 13 9.00 -10.01 -19.15
N PHE A 14 10.13 -10.68 -18.87
CA PHE A 14 10.18 -11.84 -17.99
C PHE A 14 9.72 -11.51 -16.57
N ILE A 15 10.11 -10.37 -16.00
CA ILE A 15 9.68 -9.96 -14.66
C ILE A 15 8.17 -9.64 -14.65
N ARG A 16 7.65 -9.00 -15.69
CA ARG A 16 6.21 -8.74 -15.82
C ARG A 16 5.41 -10.05 -15.91
N ASP A 17 5.93 -11.04 -16.62
CA ASP A 17 5.33 -12.38 -16.67
C ASP A 17 5.41 -13.08 -15.31
N CYS A 18 6.53 -13.00 -14.60
CA CYS A 18 6.66 -13.53 -13.23
C CYS A 18 5.66 -12.89 -12.26
N VAL A 19 5.45 -11.58 -12.33
CA VAL A 19 4.43 -10.89 -11.54
C VAL A 19 3.04 -11.38 -11.95
N ARG A 20 2.78 -11.58 -13.25
CA ARG A 20 1.49 -12.13 -13.72
C ARG A 20 1.25 -13.54 -13.21
N GLU A 21 2.24 -14.42 -13.19
CA GLU A 21 2.11 -15.81 -12.72
C GLU A 21 2.22 -15.96 -11.19
N PHE A 22 2.43 -14.86 -10.46
CA PHE A 22 2.66 -14.91 -9.02
C PHE A 22 1.44 -15.50 -8.26
N PRO A 23 1.62 -16.57 -7.47
CA PRO A 23 0.52 -17.37 -6.94
C PRO A 23 -0.23 -16.71 -5.78
N HIS A 24 0.41 -15.81 -5.03
CA HIS A 24 -0.19 -15.20 -3.84
C HIS A 24 -0.76 -13.81 -4.14
N ARG A 25 -1.96 -13.78 -4.72
CA ARG A 25 -2.66 -12.55 -5.13
C ARG A 25 -3.02 -11.62 -3.97
N GLU A 26 -3.28 -12.20 -2.80
CA GLU A 26 -3.67 -11.43 -1.61
C GLU A 26 -2.47 -10.85 -0.85
N CYS A 27 -1.23 -11.22 -1.23
CA CYS A 27 -0.09 -10.72 -0.50
C CYS A 27 0.16 -9.24 -0.82
N THR A 28 0.58 -8.53 0.20
CA THR A 28 0.84 -7.09 0.16
C THR A 28 1.87 -6.71 -0.91
N ILE A 29 2.89 -7.55 -1.10
CA ILE A 29 3.96 -7.37 -2.10
C ILE A 29 3.39 -7.44 -3.53
N PHE A 30 2.51 -8.40 -3.81
CA PHE A 30 1.88 -8.55 -5.13
C PHE A 30 1.01 -7.34 -5.47
N ARG A 31 0.17 -6.92 -4.51
CA ARG A 31 -0.68 -5.73 -4.65
C ARG A 31 0.16 -4.48 -4.97
N GLN A 32 1.29 -4.34 -4.27
CA GLN A 32 2.24 -3.25 -4.52
C GLN A 32 2.83 -3.30 -5.93
N MET A 33 3.36 -4.46 -6.36
CA MET A 33 3.94 -4.63 -7.70
C MET A 33 2.93 -4.30 -8.81
N VAL A 34 1.70 -4.81 -8.70
CA VAL A 34 0.65 -4.61 -9.72
C VAL A 34 0.17 -3.15 -9.76
N SER A 35 -0.01 -2.49 -8.62
CA SER A 35 -0.49 -1.08 -8.56
C SER A 35 0.42 -0.08 -9.29
N VAL A 36 1.70 -0.41 -9.45
CA VAL A 36 2.70 0.41 -10.15
C VAL A 36 2.84 -0.05 -11.61
N LEU A 37 2.92 -1.35 -11.86
CA LEU A 37 3.16 -1.89 -13.21
C LEU A 37 1.95 -1.84 -14.13
N ALA A 38 0.74 -1.81 -13.58
CA ALA A 38 -0.49 -1.70 -14.37
C ALA A 38 -0.68 -0.31 -15.03
N ARG A 39 0.18 0.68 -14.72
CA ARG A 39 0.10 2.06 -15.23
C ARG A 39 0.57 2.24 -16.68
N GLY A 40 0.93 1.17 -17.39
CA GLY A 40 1.27 1.22 -18.81
C GLY A 40 2.62 1.89 -19.09
N SER A 41 2.67 2.78 -20.10
CA SER A 41 3.90 3.43 -20.59
C SER A 41 4.61 4.33 -19.57
N ASP A 42 3.89 4.77 -18.54
CA ASP A 42 4.43 5.63 -17.47
C ASP A 42 4.92 4.83 -16.25
N SER A 43 4.95 3.49 -16.34
CA SER A 43 5.44 2.65 -15.26
C SER A 43 6.99 2.65 -15.20
N PRO A 44 7.58 2.71 -13.99
CA PRO A 44 9.00 2.44 -13.82
C PRO A 44 9.36 1.01 -14.29
N PRO A 45 10.64 0.73 -14.58
CA PRO A 45 11.09 -0.61 -14.94
C PRO A 45 10.65 -1.65 -13.91
N ALA A 46 10.15 -2.80 -14.36
CA ALA A 46 9.63 -3.86 -13.51
C ALA A 46 10.62 -4.32 -12.44
N LEU A 47 11.91 -4.35 -12.79
CA LEU A 47 12.97 -4.68 -11.84
C LEU A 47 13.07 -3.66 -10.68
N GLU A 48 12.92 -2.36 -10.97
CA GLU A 48 12.93 -1.31 -9.95
C GLU A 48 11.70 -1.42 -9.04
N VAL A 49 10.53 -1.70 -9.62
CA VAL A 49 9.30 -1.90 -8.87
C VAL A 49 9.40 -3.10 -7.94
N VAL A 50 9.90 -4.23 -8.43
CA VAL A 50 10.08 -5.45 -7.63
C VAL A 50 11.09 -5.22 -6.52
N SER A 51 12.23 -4.60 -6.82
CA SER A 51 13.26 -4.28 -5.83
C SER A 51 12.73 -3.35 -4.73
N SER A 52 11.98 -2.32 -5.11
CA SER A 52 11.35 -1.39 -4.18
C SER A 52 10.29 -2.05 -3.30
N ALA A 53 9.54 -3.01 -3.85
CA ALA A 53 8.51 -3.75 -3.14
C ALA A 53 9.11 -4.71 -2.11
N ILE A 54 10.18 -5.41 -2.47
CA ILE A 54 10.90 -6.33 -1.56
C ILE A 54 11.61 -5.54 -0.46
N SER A 55 12.21 -4.39 -0.78
CA SER A 55 12.97 -3.57 0.16
C SER A 55 12.10 -2.68 1.06
N GLY A 56 10.77 -2.76 0.94
CA GLY A 56 9.83 -2.01 1.80
C GLY A 56 9.82 -0.49 1.59
N GLN A 57 10.40 0.02 0.49
CA GLN A 57 10.60 1.46 0.28
C GLN A 57 9.36 2.27 -0.13
N ARG A 58 8.19 1.65 -0.28
CA ARG A 58 6.94 2.39 -0.50
C ARG A 58 5.91 1.95 0.52
N GLY A 59 5.67 2.82 1.49
CA GLY A 59 4.53 2.70 2.40
C GLY A 59 3.24 2.62 1.61
N PHE A 60 2.39 1.67 2.00
CA PHE A 60 1.05 1.51 1.49
C PHE A 60 0.28 2.82 1.65
N LYS A 61 0.19 3.60 0.58
CA LYS A 61 -1.12 4.15 0.25
C LYS A 61 -1.84 2.97 -0.34
N ASP A 62 -2.58 2.24 0.48
CA ASP A 62 -3.67 1.43 -0.02
C ASP A 62 -4.30 2.26 -1.14
N THR A 63 -4.44 1.66 -2.31
CA THR A 63 -5.44 2.16 -3.25
C THR A 63 -6.72 2.03 -2.46
N GLU A 64 -7.08 3.13 -1.79
CA GLU A 64 -8.02 3.23 -0.69
C GLU A 64 -9.37 2.92 -1.35
N VAL A 65 -9.71 1.64 -1.47
CA VAL A 65 -11.06 1.24 -1.85
C VAL A 65 -11.89 1.69 -0.67
N MET A 66 -12.49 2.87 -0.82
CA MET A 66 -13.20 3.51 0.25
C MET A 66 -14.54 2.83 0.40
N ILE A 67 -14.62 1.77 1.20
CA ILE A 67 -15.86 1.02 1.40
C ILE A 67 -16.65 1.61 2.56
N CYS A 68 -17.94 1.81 2.35
CA CYS A 68 -18.84 2.28 3.39
C CYS A 68 -19.05 1.19 4.45
N ALA A 69 -18.77 1.51 5.72
CA ALA A 69 -18.96 0.58 6.84
C ALA A 69 -20.44 0.20 7.10
N THR A 70 -21.39 0.90 6.46
CA THR A 70 -22.83 0.64 6.63
C THR A 70 -23.42 -0.15 5.47
N CYS A 71 -23.20 0.29 4.22
CA CYS A 71 -23.85 -0.29 3.05
C CYS A 71 -22.91 -1.11 2.16
N GLY A 72 -21.60 -1.09 2.40
CA GLY A 72 -20.63 -1.85 1.59
C GLY A 72 -20.32 -1.25 0.21
N GLU A 73 -20.96 -0.14 -0.17
CA GLU A 73 -20.69 0.55 -1.44
C GLU A 73 -19.29 1.15 -1.46
N GLU A 74 -18.71 1.17 -2.66
CA GLU A 74 -17.44 1.81 -2.95
C GLU A 74 -17.60 3.35 -2.99
N ASN A 75 -16.51 4.10 -2.84
CA ASN A 75 -16.46 5.58 -2.81
C ASN A 75 -17.00 6.27 -1.53
N ALA A 76 -16.88 5.63 -0.37
CA ALA A 76 -17.14 6.23 0.94
C ALA A 76 -16.16 7.38 1.26
N ALA A 77 -16.52 8.60 0.88
CA ALA A 77 -15.64 9.76 0.99
C ALA A 77 -15.50 10.32 2.42
N LYS A 78 -16.35 9.92 3.37
CA LYS A 78 -16.44 10.57 4.70
C LYS A 78 -15.96 9.67 5.81
N LYS A 79 -14.81 9.99 6.39
CA LYS A 79 -14.28 9.33 7.60
C LYS A 79 -15.03 9.77 8.85
N CYS A 80 -15.15 8.88 9.83
CA CYS A 80 -15.65 9.22 11.16
C CYS A 80 -14.79 10.35 11.76
N SER A 81 -15.40 11.46 12.15
CA SER A 81 -14.68 12.63 12.66
C SER A 81 -13.95 12.38 13.99
N LYS A 82 -14.37 11.38 14.77
CA LYS A 82 -13.79 11.04 16.07
C LYS A 82 -12.58 10.11 15.94
N CYS A 83 -12.75 8.95 15.32
CA CYS A 83 -11.69 7.93 15.24
C CYS A 83 -10.89 7.96 13.94
N LYS A 84 -11.47 8.48 12.84
CA LYS A 84 -10.92 8.44 11.47
C LYS A 84 -10.62 7.03 10.93
N GLN A 85 -11.03 5.96 11.64
CA GLN A 85 -10.75 4.56 11.28
C GLN A 85 -11.76 3.97 10.29
N VAL A 86 -13.03 4.40 10.36
CA VAL A 86 -14.10 3.93 9.48
C VAL A 86 -14.63 5.07 8.63
N GLN A 87 -15.28 4.72 7.52
CA GLN A 87 -15.74 5.66 6.51
C GLN A 87 -17.11 5.29 5.97
N TYR A 88 -17.82 6.31 5.49
CA TYR A 88 -19.23 6.26 5.12
C TYR A 88 -19.45 7.05 3.83
N CYS A 89 -20.50 6.68 3.09
CA CYS A 89 -21.00 7.49 1.97
C CYS A 89 -21.40 8.88 2.48
N ASP A 90 -22.21 8.91 3.55
CA ASP A 90 -22.79 10.12 4.11
C ASP A 90 -23.14 9.98 5.61
N ARG A 91 -23.84 11.00 6.12
CA ARG A 91 -24.27 11.08 7.52
C ARG A 91 -25.36 10.07 7.86
N GLU A 92 -26.16 9.64 6.89
CA GLU A 92 -27.20 8.64 7.10
C GLU A 92 -26.57 7.28 7.39
N CYS A 93 -25.63 6.88 6.55
CA CYS A 93 -24.84 5.66 6.77
C CYS A 93 -24.16 5.68 8.15
N GLN A 94 -23.53 6.80 8.53
CA GLN A 94 -22.93 6.93 9.86
C GLN A 94 -23.96 6.75 11.00
N ARG A 95 -25.14 7.35 10.88
CA ARG A 95 -26.19 7.26 11.91
C ARG A 95 -26.71 5.83 12.04
N LEU A 96 -26.88 5.14 10.92
CA LEU A 96 -27.28 3.74 10.89
C LEU A 96 -26.22 2.87 11.58
N HIS A 97 -24.93 3.04 11.28
CA HIS A 97 -23.88 2.24 11.91
C HIS A 97 -23.52 2.66 13.36
N TRP A 98 -24.05 3.79 13.85
CA TRP A 98 -23.64 4.36 15.12
C TRP A 98 -23.88 3.44 16.34
N PHE A 99 -24.95 2.65 16.33
CA PHE A 99 -25.32 1.83 17.49
C PHE A 99 -24.27 0.75 17.81
N THR A 100 -23.61 0.20 16.79
CA THR A 100 -22.45 -0.71 16.91
C THR A 100 -21.15 0.08 17.07
N HIS A 101 -20.92 1.05 16.20
CA HIS A 101 -19.66 1.78 16.13
C HIS A 101 -19.31 2.54 17.43
N LYS A 102 -20.30 3.08 18.15
CA LYS A 102 -20.05 3.93 19.33
C LYS A 102 -19.21 3.26 20.42
N LYS A 103 -19.27 1.92 20.52
CA LYS A 103 -18.56 1.14 21.55
C LYS A 103 -17.06 1.05 21.28
N GLU A 104 -16.68 1.09 20.00
CA GLU A 104 -15.31 0.96 19.48
C GLU A 104 -14.77 2.29 18.92
N CYS A 105 -15.58 3.36 18.96
CA CYS A 105 -15.21 4.66 18.43
C CYS A 105 -14.25 5.41 19.36
N GLU A 106 -12.98 5.03 19.30
CA GLU A 106 -11.89 5.59 20.11
C GLU A 106 -11.01 6.55 19.29
N ARG A 107 -10.48 7.59 19.95
CA ARG A 107 -9.54 8.53 19.31
C ARG A 107 -8.17 7.87 19.24
N THR A 108 -7.72 7.49 18.07
CA THR A 108 -6.31 7.15 17.85
C THR A 108 -5.50 8.45 17.80
N SER A 109 -4.80 8.77 18.90
CA SER A 109 -3.83 9.88 18.96
C SER A 109 -2.41 9.42 18.58
N THR A 110 -2.28 8.38 17.76
CA THR A 110 -0.96 7.80 17.46
C THR A 110 -0.50 8.22 16.08
N THR A 111 0.29 9.29 16.04
CA THR A 111 1.32 9.47 15.01
C THR A 111 2.24 8.25 15.07
N ILE A 112 1.97 7.21 14.29
CA ILE A 112 2.96 6.16 14.04
C ILE A 112 3.90 6.70 12.96
N HIS A 113 4.91 7.45 13.40
CA HIS A 113 6.15 7.66 12.67
C HIS A 113 7.17 6.71 13.29
N SER A 114 7.26 5.48 12.78
CA SER A 114 8.37 4.59 13.16
C SER A 114 9.55 4.86 12.23
N SER A 115 10.27 5.93 12.54
CA SER A 115 11.69 6.07 12.21
C SER A 115 12.47 5.47 13.37
N THR A 116 13.12 4.33 13.18
CA THR A 116 14.14 3.86 14.14
C THR A 116 15.50 4.32 13.65
N VAL A 117 15.98 5.40 14.27
CA VAL A 117 17.40 5.78 14.28
C VAL A 117 18.13 4.76 15.15
N ILE A 118 19.13 4.07 14.61
CA ILE A 118 20.11 3.34 15.43
C ILE A 118 21.35 4.24 15.52
N GLU A 119 21.51 4.94 16.65
CA GLU A 119 22.80 5.49 17.07
C GLU A 119 23.72 4.33 17.47
N ARG A 120 24.92 4.27 16.89
CA ARG A 120 26.00 3.40 17.37
C ARG A 120 27.01 4.27 18.10
N GLY A 121 27.00 4.17 19.42
CA GLY A 121 28.03 4.74 20.29
C GLY A 121 29.32 3.91 20.28
N ASP A 122 30.44 4.62 20.35
CA ASP A 122 31.80 4.17 20.51
C ASP A 122 32.00 3.18 21.69
N VAL A 123 32.61 2.02 21.41
CA VAL A 123 33.20 1.15 22.43
C VAL A 123 34.70 1.38 22.44
N LYS A 124 35.23 1.82 23.59
CA LYS A 124 36.66 1.83 23.90
C LYS A 124 37.04 0.44 24.40
N GLU A 125 37.96 -0.23 23.70
CA GLU A 125 38.56 -1.49 24.18
C GLU A 125 39.65 -1.20 25.23
N HIS A 126 39.79 -2.14 26.18
CA HIS A 126 40.76 -2.13 27.27
C HIS A 126 41.74 -3.28 27.08
#